data_AF-A0A2V6FZ14-F1
#
_entry.id   AF-A0A2V6FZ14-F1
#
_cell.length_a   1.000
_cell.length_b   1.000
_cell.length_c   1.000
_cell.angle_alpha   90.00
_cell.angle_beta   90.00
_cell.angle_gamma   90.00
#
_symmetry.space_group_name_H-M   'P 1'
#
loop_
_entity.id
_entity.type
_entity.pdbx_description
1 polymer ?
#
loop_
_entity_poly.entity_id
_entity_poly.type
_entity_poly.pdbx_seq_one_letter_code
_entity_poly.pdbx_strand_id
1 'polypeptide(L)'
;MKAARRGKQSGNVLVCALCTILIVSMIGGSVLLNCTARYNVSSNQVRGWKEALQAAEAGGDIAYNEIRKTVHDPSNAFVGWTQAGTTYSNSPVTLGTDPMSTSSVVDIFYYDVFTGNPWYRMRTKGTAPVRGLRRTGMDERMITGARGDSILRKIDFNYDHFIATYGPNGDGVGKTLVPVPQPQVTRRVEQIAGAITPFEAAIKCIGTFYGLGDAALIDSYDSRNGLYHFAANNPLDPVYGDSRSGNVEIDTAVATIRGWVYGDVATNGGSIIRSTVLLAEESSLTSAVAYHRRKYRQHHAAGSWQRRQPHFLFALGSDRKLNDQLCWHSKNLRRDPRHQQCERIHRY
;
A
#
# COMPACT_ATOMS: atom_id res chain seq x y z
N MET A 1 86.39 -30.65 -55.76
CA MET A 1 85.21 -31.05 -54.96
C MET A 1 85.12 -30.16 -53.72
N LYS A 2 84.13 -29.26 -53.62
CA LYS A 2 83.89 -28.42 -52.43
C LYS A 2 82.76 -29.03 -51.62
N ALA A 3 83.08 -29.65 -50.49
CA ALA A 3 82.09 -30.09 -49.52
C ALA A 3 81.66 -28.87 -48.68
N ALA A 4 80.45 -28.36 -48.93
CA ALA A 4 79.84 -27.35 -48.08
C ALA A 4 79.45 -27.99 -46.74
N ARG A 5 80.13 -27.59 -45.65
CA ARG A 5 79.72 -27.94 -44.28
C ARG A 5 78.41 -27.21 -43.96
N ARG A 6 77.28 -27.92 -43.97
CA ARG A 6 76.05 -27.48 -43.29
C ARG A 6 76.25 -27.67 -41.79
N GLY A 7 76.50 -26.59 -41.07
CA GLY A 7 76.39 -26.58 -39.61
C GLY A 7 74.94 -26.89 -39.23
N LYS A 8 74.69 -28.04 -38.61
CA LYS A 8 73.40 -28.34 -37.99
C LYS A 8 73.21 -27.38 -36.82
N GLN A 9 72.34 -26.39 -36.96
CA GLN A 9 71.80 -25.64 -35.82
C GLN A 9 70.79 -26.55 -35.10
N SER A 10 71.24 -27.32 -34.13
CA SER A 10 70.37 -28.03 -33.19
C SER A 10 69.82 -27.03 -32.18
N GLY A 11 68.66 -26.44 -32.46
CA GLY A 11 67.93 -25.62 -31.50
C GLY A 11 67.47 -26.48 -30.32
N ASN A 12 67.70 -26.00 -29.08
CA ASN A 12 67.30 -26.72 -27.88
C ASN A 12 65.78 -26.59 -27.67
N VAL A 13 65.03 -27.64 -28.00
CA VAL A 13 63.57 -27.71 -27.87
C VAL A 13 63.11 -27.43 -26.42
N LEU A 14 63.91 -27.81 -25.43
CA LEU A 14 63.63 -27.54 -24.02
C LEU A 14 63.57 -26.04 -23.73
N VAL A 15 64.50 -25.25 -24.28
CA VAL A 15 64.55 -23.79 -24.09
C VAL A 15 63.34 -23.13 -24.76
N CYS A 16 62.95 -23.60 -25.94
CA CYS A 16 61.75 -23.12 -26.62
C CYS A 16 60.49 -23.40 -25.77
N ALA A 17 60.35 -24.60 -25.22
CA ALA A 17 59.23 -24.99 -24.36
C ALA A 17 59.19 -24.19 -23.04
N LEU A 18 60.33 -23.93 -22.41
CA LEU A 18 60.39 -23.12 -21.19
C LEU A 18 60.01 -21.66 -21.47
N CYS A 19 60.47 -21.09 -22.58
CA CYS A 19 60.09 -19.74 -22.99
C CYS A 19 58.59 -19.63 -23.29
N THR A 20 57.98 -20.61 -23.97
CA THR A 20 56.54 -20.58 -24.25
C THR A 20 55.71 -20.73 -22.97
N ILE A 21 56.09 -21.63 -22.06
CA ILE A 21 55.42 -21.75 -20.75
C ILE A 21 55.50 -20.43 -19.97
N LEU A 22 56.67 -19.77 -19.97
CA LEU A 22 56.84 -18.49 -19.28
C LEU A 22 55.95 -17.39 -19.88
N ILE A 23 55.89 -17.28 -21.21
CA ILE A 23 55.05 -16.29 -21.90
C ILE A 23 53.56 -16.56 -21.62
N VAL A 24 53.12 -17.81 -21.76
CA VAL A 24 51.71 -18.18 -21.51
C VAL A 24 51.35 -17.97 -20.04
N SER A 25 52.26 -18.26 -19.10
CA SER A 25 52.04 -18.02 -17.67
C SER A 25 51.94 -16.53 -17.34
N MET A 26 52.78 -15.68 -17.94
CA MET A 26 52.67 -14.21 -17.78
C MET A 26 51.36 -13.67 -18.34
N ILE A 27 50.95 -14.13 -19.53
CA ILE A 27 49.67 -13.74 -20.15
C ILE A 27 48.51 -14.21 -19.26
N GLY A 28 48.50 -15.50 -18.87
CA GLY A 28 47.46 -16.09 -18.03
C GLY A 28 47.33 -15.41 -16.67
N GLY A 29 48.45 -15.15 -16.00
CA GLY A 29 48.48 -14.43 -14.73
C GLY A 29 47.95 -13.00 -14.88
N SER A 30 48.32 -12.30 -15.94
CA SER A 30 47.83 -10.94 -16.22
C SER A 30 46.33 -10.93 -16.47
N VAL A 31 45.81 -11.88 -17.24
CA VAL A 31 44.36 -12.00 -17.50
C VAL A 31 43.62 -12.35 -16.20
N LEU A 32 44.11 -13.32 -15.42
CA LEU A 32 43.49 -13.73 -14.18
C LEU A 32 43.39 -12.56 -13.19
N LEU A 33 44.48 -11.83 -12.95
CA LEU A 33 44.49 -10.67 -12.05
C LEU A 33 43.49 -9.60 -12.49
N ASN A 34 43.41 -9.32 -13.79
CA ASN A 34 42.44 -8.34 -14.33
C ASN A 34 40.99 -8.84 -14.21
N CYS A 35 40.73 -10.11 -14.47
CA CYS A 35 39.40 -10.70 -14.36
C CYS A 35 38.91 -10.76 -12.91
N THR A 36 39.77 -11.18 -11.97
CA THR A 36 39.45 -11.24 -10.53
C THR A 36 39.16 -9.86 -9.97
N ALA A 37 39.95 -8.85 -10.36
CA ALA A 37 39.71 -7.46 -9.97
C ALA A 37 38.32 -6.96 -10.42
N ARG A 38 37.98 -7.17 -11.70
CA ARG A 38 36.66 -6.79 -12.25
C ARG A 38 35.51 -7.56 -11.62
N TYR A 39 35.68 -8.86 -11.39
CA TYR A 39 34.64 -9.70 -10.79
C TYR A 39 34.34 -9.28 -9.35
N ASN A 40 35.37 -8.96 -8.57
CA ASN A 40 35.18 -8.49 -7.19
C ASN A 40 34.40 -7.17 -7.13
N VAL A 41 34.62 -6.27 -8.09
CA VAL A 41 33.89 -5.00 -8.21
C VAL A 41 32.45 -5.25 -8.64
N SER A 42 32.24 -5.97 -9.74
CA SER A 42 30.90 -6.16 -10.31
C SER A 42 30.00 -7.07 -9.46
N SER A 43 30.53 -8.06 -8.77
CA SER A 43 29.70 -8.96 -7.96
C SER A 43 29.43 -8.38 -6.56
N ASN A 44 30.46 -8.05 -5.80
CA ASN A 44 30.29 -7.69 -4.39
C ASN A 44 29.70 -6.29 -4.21
N GLN A 45 30.05 -5.32 -5.05
CA GLN A 45 29.51 -3.96 -4.91
C GLN A 45 28.07 -3.87 -5.41
N VAL A 46 27.75 -4.53 -6.54
CA VAL A 46 26.37 -4.58 -7.05
C VAL A 46 25.48 -5.33 -6.05
N ARG A 47 25.97 -6.44 -5.49
CA ARG A 47 25.27 -7.17 -4.44
C ARG A 47 25.03 -6.28 -3.22
N GLY A 48 26.09 -5.69 -2.65
CA GLY A 48 25.97 -4.80 -1.49
C GLY A 48 25.04 -3.61 -1.74
N TRP A 49 24.98 -3.09 -2.97
CA TRP A 49 24.04 -2.03 -3.35
C TRP A 49 22.58 -2.49 -3.35
N LYS A 50 22.30 -3.71 -3.83
CA LYS A 50 20.96 -4.31 -3.81
C LYS A 50 20.54 -4.65 -2.38
N GLU A 51 21.44 -5.27 -1.62
CA GLU A 51 21.24 -5.63 -0.22
C GLU A 51 20.96 -4.39 0.64
N ALA A 52 21.74 -3.32 0.50
CA ALA A 52 21.51 -2.08 1.23
C ALA A 52 20.13 -1.47 0.94
N LEU A 53 19.63 -1.57 -0.30
CA LEU A 53 18.28 -1.11 -0.63
C LEU A 53 17.22 -1.96 0.04
N GLN A 54 17.34 -3.30 -0.04
CA GLN A 54 16.41 -4.21 0.63
C GLN A 54 16.40 -3.99 2.16
N ALA A 55 17.56 -3.73 2.76
CA ALA A 55 17.63 -3.37 4.18
C ALA A 55 16.91 -2.06 4.51
N ALA A 56 17.03 -1.05 3.63
CA ALA A 56 16.35 0.23 3.82
C ALA A 56 14.83 0.08 3.70
N GLU A 57 14.36 -0.71 2.74
CA GLU A 57 12.93 -1.03 2.56
C GLU A 57 12.37 -1.81 3.77
N ALA A 58 13.11 -2.81 4.27
CA ALA A 58 12.74 -3.53 5.50
C ALA A 58 12.67 -2.61 6.73
N GLY A 59 13.53 -1.58 6.80
CA GLY A 59 13.42 -0.53 7.82
C GLY A 59 12.12 0.26 7.71
N GLY A 60 11.69 0.53 6.47
CA GLY A 60 10.40 1.16 6.18
C GLY A 60 9.24 0.34 6.69
N ASP A 61 9.25 -0.98 6.47
CA ASP A 61 8.22 -1.88 6.98
C ASP A 61 8.18 -1.90 8.52
N ILE A 62 9.35 -1.91 9.17
CA ILE A 62 9.47 -1.83 10.64
C ILE A 62 8.86 -0.52 11.16
N ALA A 63 9.20 0.61 10.54
CA ALA A 63 8.68 1.93 10.89
C ALA A 63 7.16 2.03 10.66
N TYR A 64 6.70 1.54 9.51
CA TYR A 64 5.29 1.52 9.15
C TYR A 64 4.47 0.64 10.09
N ASN A 65 5.05 -0.45 10.59
CA ASN A 65 4.40 -1.28 11.59
C ASN A 65 4.10 -0.51 12.88
N GLU A 66 5.03 0.31 13.35
CA GLU A 66 4.81 1.16 14.53
C GLU A 66 3.79 2.27 14.26
N ILE A 67 3.84 2.89 13.07
CA ILE A 67 2.84 3.92 12.68
C ILE A 67 1.44 3.33 12.69
N ARG A 68 1.22 2.11 12.18
CA ARG A 68 -0.10 1.47 12.19
C ARG A 68 -0.65 1.30 13.60
N LYS A 69 0.19 1.07 14.60
CA LYS A 69 -0.22 0.97 16.01
C LYS A 69 -0.79 2.27 16.54
N THR A 70 -0.35 3.42 16.03
CA THR A 70 -0.91 4.73 16.45
C THR A 70 -2.42 4.87 16.21
N VAL A 71 -3.01 4.02 15.35
CA VAL A 71 -4.44 4.01 15.06
C VAL A 71 -5.21 3.02 15.95
N HIS A 72 -4.67 1.82 16.19
CA HIS A 72 -5.41 0.73 16.87
C HIS A 72 -4.93 0.40 18.29
N ASP A 73 -3.68 0.70 18.62
CA ASP A 73 -3.08 0.55 19.94
C ASP A 73 -2.00 1.64 20.17
N PRO A 74 -2.43 2.89 20.41
CA PRO A 74 -1.50 4.02 20.53
C PRO A 74 -0.55 3.87 21.72
N SER A 75 -0.97 3.14 22.75
CA SER A 75 -0.20 2.94 23.99
C SER A 75 1.07 2.11 23.77
N ASN A 76 1.05 1.21 22.80
CA ASN A 76 2.17 0.34 22.45
C ASN A 76 2.86 0.74 21.13
N ALA A 77 2.50 1.89 20.54
CA ALA A 77 3.19 2.42 19.38
C ALA A 77 4.59 2.90 19.77
N PHE A 78 5.60 2.53 18.98
CA PHE A 78 7.00 2.94 19.18
C PHE A 78 7.63 2.48 20.51
N VAL A 79 7.11 1.42 21.14
CA VAL A 79 7.74 0.83 22.33
C VAL A 79 9.16 0.37 21.99
N GLY A 80 10.15 0.80 22.78
CA GLY A 80 11.57 0.51 22.55
C GLY A 80 12.27 1.45 21.56
N TRP A 81 11.55 2.45 21.02
CA TRP A 81 12.15 3.52 20.22
C TRP A 81 12.54 4.70 21.12
N THR A 82 13.55 5.46 20.70
CA THR A 82 13.94 6.71 21.34
C THR A 82 13.07 7.84 20.81
N GLN A 83 12.46 8.62 21.69
CA GLN A 83 11.65 9.77 21.32
C GLN A 83 12.39 11.09 21.60
N ALA A 84 12.40 11.98 20.62
CA ALA A 84 12.86 13.36 20.75
C ALA A 84 11.83 14.30 20.10
N GLY A 85 10.98 14.93 20.91
CA GLY A 85 9.87 15.74 20.42
C GLY A 85 8.87 14.89 19.63
N THR A 86 8.62 15.25 18.37
CA THR A 86 7.74 14.54 17.42
C THR A 86 8.47 13.48 16.58
N THR A 87 9.75 13.22 16.89
CA THR A 87 10.59 12.28 16.16
C THR A 87 10.85 11.03 17.00
N TYR A 88 10.68 9.85 16.39
CA TYR A 88 10.97 8.54 16.94
C TYR A 88 12.11 7.90 16.15
N SER A 89 13.09 7.31 16.83
CA SER A 89 14.18 6.58 16.17
C SER A 89 14.45 5.24 16.83
N ASN A 90 14.79 4.23 16.04
CA ASN A 90 15.20 2.94 16.58
C ASN A 90 16.73 2.78 16.56
N SER A 91 17.21 1.90 17.42
CA SER A 91 18.58 1.41 17.32
C SER A 91 18.74 0.56 16.05
N PRO A 92 19.94 0.49 15.45
CA PRO A 92 20.19 -0.33 14.27
C PRO A 92 19.80 -1.80 14.50
N VAL A 93 18.99 -2.34 13.58
CA VAL A 93 18.54 -3.73 13.56
C VAL A 93 19.35 -4.50 12.52
N THR A 94 19.93 -5.63 12.90
CA THR A 94 20.64 -6.53 11.97
C THR A 94 19.66 -7.44 11.25
N LEU A 95 19.83 -7.62 9.94
CA LEU A 95 18.96 -8.43 9.10
C LEU A 95 19.68 -9.69 8.61
N GLY A 96 19.10 -10.86 8.88
CA GLY A 96 19.61 -12.14 8.39
C GLY A 96 20.96 -12.55 8.99
N THR A 97 21.67 -13.42 8.28
CA THR A 97 22.98 -13.97 8.69
C THR A 97 24.16 -13.18 8.15
N ASP A 98 23.96 -12.38 7.10
CA ASP A 98 24.94 -11.40 6.63
C ASP A 98 24.77 -10.11 7.45
N PRO A 99 25.84 -9.35 7.76
CA PRO A 99 25.74 -8.22 8.67
C PRO A 99 25.16 -6.98 7.98
N MET A 100 24.02 -7.15 7.32
CA MET A 100 23.15 -6.08 6.86
C MET A 100 22.49 -5.45 8.09
N SER A 101 22.32 -4.13 8.06
CA SER A 101 21.64 -3.42 9.13
C SER A 101 20.69 -2.38 8.59
N THR A 102 19.66 -2.08 9.38
CA THR A 102 18.69 -1.04 9.06
C THR A 102 18.40 -0.20 10.29
N SER A 103 18.17 1.09 10.09
CA SER A 103 17.74 2.04 11.12
C SER A 103 16.73 2.99 10.51
N SER A 104 15.81 3.48 11.33
CA SER A 104 14.64 4.21 10.90
C SER A 104 14.40 5.37 11.85
N VAL A 105 14.02 6.50 11.25
CA VAL A 105 13.57 7.70 11.93
C VAL A 105 12.19 8.02 11.41
N VAL A 106 11.23 8.15 12.31
CA VAL A 106 9.85 8.52 12.00
C VAL A 106 9.58 9.88 12.60
N ASP A 107 9.12 10.82 11.78
CA ASP A 107 8.71 12.14 12.23
C ASP A 107 7.28 12.43 11.78
N ILE A 108 6.52 13.10 12.66
CA ILE A 108 5.24 13.70 12.25
C ILE A 108 5.58 14.90 11.37
N PHE A 109 5.32 14.76 10.07
CA PHE A 109 5.72 15.72 9.06
C PHE A 109 4.63 16.77 8.80
N TYR A 110 3.36 16.35 8.88
CA TYR A 110 2.22 17.19 8.51
C TYR A 110 0.97 16.74 9.26
N TYR A 111 0.05 17.67 9.53
CA TYR A 111 -1.30 17.34 9.99
C TYR A 111 -2.28 17.73 8.90
N ASP A 112 -3.14 16.79 8.51
CA ASP A 112 -4.19 17.07 7.55
C ASP A 112 -5.23 18.02 8.18
N VAL A 113 -5.44 19.16 7.54
CA VAL A 113 -6.35 20.22 8.00
C VAL A 113 -7.82 19.81 7.96
N PHE A 114 -8.19 18.81 7.16
CA PHE A 114 -9.58 18.36 7.02
C PHE A 114 -9.90 17.21 7.98
N THR A 115 -9.00 16.24 8.10
CA THR A 115 -9.22 15.04 8.93
C THR A 115 -8.61 15.15 10.33
N GLY A 116 -7.68 16.10 10.54
CA GLY A 116 -6.91 16.23 11.77
C GLY A 116 -5.84 15.14 11.95
N ASN A 117 -5.70 14.23 10.99
CA ASN A 117 -4.79 13.09 11.13
C ASN A 117 -3.33 13.48 10.90
N PRO A 118 -2.39 12.90 11.68
CA PRO A 118 -0.97 13.04 11.43
C PRO A 118 -0.55 12.24 10.18
N TRP A 119 0.29 12.88 9.38
CA TRP A 119 1.08 12.26 8.32
C TRP A 119 2.50 12.08 8.85
N TYR A 120 2.98 10.85 8.73
CA TYR A 120 4.29 10.44 9.19
C TYR A 120 5.25 10.35 8.01
N ARG A 121 6.44 10.88 8.18
CA ARG A 121 7.58 10.67 7.29
C ARG A 121 8.51 9.66 7.95
N MET A 122 8.79 8.58 7.24
CA MET A 122 9.73 7.54 7.62
C MET A 122 11.00 7.72 6.79
N ARG A 123 12.13 7.94 7.45
CA ARG A 123 13.46 8.02 6.84
C ARG A 123 14.25 6.83 7.30
N THR A 124 14.52 5.91 6.37
CA THR A 124 15.15 4.63 6.68
C THR A 124 16.52 4.58 6.03
N LYS A 125 17.47 3.98 6.73
CA LYS A 125 18.86 3.79 6.29
C LYS A 125 19.16 2.30 6.34
N GLY A 126 19.41 1.71 5.18
CA GLY A 126 19.91 0.36 5.03
C GLY A 126 21.40 0.36 4.70
N THR A 127 22.16 -0.48 5.39
CA THR A 127 23.60 -0.60 5.23
C THR A 127 23.99 -2.05 5.02
N ALA A 128 24.81 -2.31 4.00
CA ALA A 128 25.38 -3.61 3.70
C ALA A 128 26.91 -3.53 3.61
N PRO A 129 27.66 -4.52 4.13
CA PRO A 129 29.11 -4.54 4.05
C PRO A 129 29.58 -4.79 2.60
N VAL A 130 30.66 -4.14 2.19
CA VAL A 130 31.35 -4.48 0.95
C VAL A 130 32.46 -5.47 1.27
N ARG A 131 32.22 -6.74 0.95
CA ARG A 131 33.20 -7.82 1.12
C ARG A 131 34.25 -7.80 0.01
N GLY A 132 35.49 -8.16 0.37
CA GLY A 132 36.61 -8.30 -0.56
C GLY A 132 37.71 -7.26 -0.36
N LEU A 133 38.70 -7.30 -1.25
CA LEU A 133 39.83 -6.37 -1.20
C LEU A 133 39.37 -4.92 -1.39
N ARG A 134 40.02 -4.02 -0.65
CA ARG A 134 39.88 -2.56 -0.81
C ARG A 134 40.48 -2.14 -2.16
N ARG A 135 39.70 -2.36 -3.22
CA ARG A 135 39.81 -1.87 -4.61
C ARG A 135 41.11 -2.23 -5.36
N THR A 136 40.96 -2.98 -6.45
CA THR A 136 41.76 -2.80 -7.67
C THR A 136 40.81 -2.64 -8.86
N GLY A 137 40.82 -1.46 -9.50
CA GLY A 137 40.13 -1.17 -10.76
C GLY A 137 38.66 -0.73 -10.65
N MET A 138 38.39 0.58 -10.49
CA MET A 138 37.11 1.10 -11.00
C MET A 138 37.27 1.36 -12.49
N ASP A 139 36.26 0.98 -13.27
CA ASP A 139 36.08 1.57 -14.59
C ASP A 139 35.35 2.91 -14.42
N GLU A 140 36.14 3.97 -14.23
CA GLU A 140 35.65 5.36 -14.18
C GLU A 140 35.43 5.94 -15.59
N ARG A 141 35.70 5.16 -16.64
CA ARG A 141 35.61 5.64 -18.03
C ARG A 141 34.14 5.80 -18.39
N MET A 142 33.68 7.04 -18.49
CA MET A 142 32.40 7.39 -19.10
C MET A 142 32.52 7.32 -20.64
N ILE A 143 32.65 6.10 -21.19
CA ILE A 143 32.66 5.87 -22.64
C ILE A 143 31.40 5.12 -23.08
N THR A 144 31.01 5.27 -24.34
CA THR A 144 29.86 4.57 -24.92
C THR A 144 30.00 3.05 -24.73
N GLY A 145 29.20 2.48 -23.83
CA GLY A 145 29.23 1.05 -23.46
C GLY A 145 29.77 0.75 -22.06
N ALA A 146 30.53 1.67 -21.45
CA ALA A 146 30.94 1.59 -20.04
C ALA A 146 30.01 2.48 -19.22
N ARG A 147 29.09 1.85 -18.46
CA ARG A 147 28.24 2.56 -17.51
C ARG A 147 29.14 2.86 -16.30
N GLY A 148 29.47 4.13 -16.06
CA GLY A 148 30.21 4.64 -14.89
C GLY A 148 29.47 4.43 -13.57
N ASP A 149 28.99 3.22 -13.34
CA ASP A 149 28.07 2.77 -12.30
C ASP A 149 28.71 2.88 -10.91
N SER A 150 30.05 2.83 -10.84
CA SER A 150 30.83 3.03 -9.62
C SER A 150 30.91 4.50 -9.17
N ILE A 151 30.78 5.47 -10.09
CA ILE A 151 30.68 6.90 -9.74
C ILE A 151 29.30 7.22 -9.16
N LEU A 152 28.26 6.53 -9.66
CA LEU A 152 26.88 6.71 -9.20
C LEU A 152 26.59 5.98 -7.89
N ARG A 153 27.30 4.87 -7.61
CA ARG A 153 27.16 4.09 -6.37
C ARG A 153 28.26 4.48 -5.40
N LYS A 154 28.00 5.50 -4.58
CA LYS A 154 28.93 5.93 -3.53
C LYS A 154 29.12 4.80 -2.50
N ILE A 155 30.34 4.29 -2.40
CA ILE A 155 30.77 3.29 -1.42
C ILE A 155 31.55 4.00 -0.31
N ASP A 156 31.20 3.73 0.93
CA ASP A 156 31.86 4.29 2.10
C ASP A 156 33.01 3.36 2.51
N PHE A 157 34.25 3.76 2.23
CA PHE A 157 35.44 2.96 2.59
C PHE A 157 35.95 3.26 3.99
N ASN A 158 36.03 4.55 4.32
CA ASN A 158 36.57 5.04 5.59
C ASN A 158 35.59 5.99 6.29
N TYR A 159 34.76 6.70 5.51
CA TYR A 159 33.82 7.69 6.03
C TYR A 159 32.47 7.59 5.31
N ASP A 160 31.38 7.92 6.00
CA ASP A 160 30.03 8.03 5.43
C ASP A 160 29.98 9.30 4.56
N HIS A 161 30.05 9.12 3.23
CA HIS A 161 30.10 10.25 2.30
C HIS A 161 28.80 11.06 2.29
N PHE A 162 27.67 10.45 2.64
CA PHE A 162 26.39 11.15 2.69
C PHE A 162 26.40 12.17 3.83
N ILE A 163 26.81 11.76 5.03
CA ILE A 163 26.88 12.67 6.18
C ILE A 163 27.92 13.78 5.94
N ALA A 164 29.06 13.42 5.37
CA ALA A 164 30.10 14.41 5.04
C ALA A 164 29.65 15.45 4.01
N THR A 165 28.86 15.05 3.01
CA THR A 165 28.45 15.94 1.90
C THR A 165 27.17 16.71 2.20
N TYR A 166 26.18 16.03 2.80
CA TYR A 166 24.81 16.49 2.93
C TYR A 166 24.32 16.58 4.38
N GLY A 167 25.12 16.20 5.37
CA GLY A 167 24.70 16.15 6.77
C GLY A 167 23.89 14.89 7.10
N PRO A 168 23.57 14.64 8.39
CA PRO A 168 22.85 13.44 8.82
C PRO A 168 21.45 13.33 8.21
N ASN A 169 20.79 14.46 7.93
CA ASN A 169 19.43 14.51 7.37
C ASN A 169 19.40 14.78 5.86
N GLY A 170 20.52 15.08 5.22
CA GLY A 170 20.55 15.47 3.80
C GLY A 170 20.19 16.94 3.54
N ASP A 171 20.01 17.75 4.58
CA ASP A 171 19.63 19.18 4.54
C ASP A 171 20.82 20.13 4.42
N GLY A 172 22.04 19.59 4.40
CA GLY A 172 23.28 20.36 4.36
C GLY A 172 23.73 20.91 5.71
N VAL A 173 23.02 20.62 6.80
CA VAL A 173 23.35 21.06 8.16
C VAL A 173 24.13 19.96 8.89
N GLY A 174 25.07 20.33 9.77
CA GLY A 174 25.78 19.37 10.62
C GLY A 174 26.69 18.40 9.84
N LYS A 175 27.23 18.83 8.69
CA LYS A 175 28.18 18.04 7.89
C LYS A 175 29.42 17.71 8.71
N THR A 176 29.79 16.45 8.76
CA THR A 176 30.97 15.99 9.48
C THR A 176 31.50 14.69 8.88
N LEU A 177 32.80 14.44 9.03
CA LEU A 177 33.42 13.19 8.63
C LEU A 177 33.13 12.14 9.69
N VAL A 178 32.17 11.25 9.41
CA VAL A 178 31.83 10.14 10.28
C VAL A 178 32.58 8.89 9.82
N PRO A 179 33.47 8.31 10.64
CA PRO A 179 34.20 7.10 10.26
C PRO A 179 33.25 5.91 10.12
N VAL A 180 33.51 5.03 9.16
CA VAL A 180 32.83 3.73 9.02
C VAL A 180 33.78 2.60 9.45
N PRO A 181 33.32 1.63 10.26
CA PRO A 181 34.19 0.59 10.82
C PRO A 181 34.65 -0.44 9.78
N GLN A 182 33.93 -0.54 8.67
CA GLN A 182 34.26 -1.40 7.54
C GLN A 182 33.76 -0.77 6.24
N PRO A 183 34.33 -1.13 5.08
CA PRO A 183 33.78 -0.75 3.79
C PRO A 183 32.31 -1.17 3.68
N GLN A 184 31.45 -0.23 3.36
CA GLN A 184 30.01 -0.46 3.33
C GLN A 184 29.32 0.36 2.24
N VAL A 185 28.14 -0.09 1.86
CA VAL A 185 27.20 0.65 1.03
C VAL A 185 26.00 1.01 1.88
N THR A 186 25.59 2.28 1.80
CA THR A 186 24.41 2.76 2.48
C THR A 186 23.39 3.28 1.47
N ARG A 187 22.14 2.83 1.60
CA ARG A 187 20.98 3.34 0.87
C ARG A 187 20.02 3.95 1.86
N ARG A 188 19.36 5.04 1.44
CA ARG A 188 18.35 5.73 2.25
C ARG A 188 17.06 5.77 1.46
N VAL A 189 15.95 5.49 2.12
CA VAL A 189 14.61 5.56 1.54
C VAL A 189 13.78 6.48 2.41
N GLU A 190 12.97 7.32 1.77
CA GLU A 190 11.97 8.13 2.43
C GLU A 190 10.60 7.69 1.97
N GLN A 191 9.72 7.44 2.93
CA GLN A 191 8.33 7.07 2.71
C GLN A 191 7.45 8.01 3.53
N ILE A 192 6.32 8.43 2.97
CA ILE A 192 5.31 9.22 3.67
C ILE A 192 4.06 8.37 3.80
N ALA A 193 3.53 8.27 5.01
CA ALA A 193 2.31 7.54 5.32
C ALA A 193 1.33 8.44 6.08
N GLY A 194 0.10 8.52 5.58
CA GLY A 194 -1.03 9.12 6.28
C GLY A 194 -2.08 8.04 6.56
N ALA A 195 -2.76 8.15 7.69
CA ALA A 195 -3.94 7.30 7.94
C ALA A 195 -5.05 7.70 6.96
N ILE A 196 -5.63 6.73 6.26
CA ILE A 196 -6.88 6.95 5.53
C ILE A 196 -7.99 6.83 6.57
N THR A 197 -8.41 7.95 7.13
CA THR A 197 -9.65 8.01 7.91
C THR A 197 -10.47 9.24 7.52
N PRO A 198 -11.81 9.14 7.52
CA PRO A 198 -12.60 7.93 7.78
C PRO A 198 -12.48 6.90 6.64
N PHE A 199 -12.59 5.62 6.97
CA PHE A 199 -12.77 4.58 5.95
C PHE A 199 -14.17 4.79 5.33
N GLU A 200 -14.24 4.86 4.00
CA GLU A 200 -15.50 5.03 3.27
C GLU A 200 -16.45 3.84 3.51
N ALA A 201 -15.88 2.64 3.63
CA ALA A 201 -16.56 1.38 3.94
C ALA A 201 -15.65 0.44 4.73
N ALA A 202 -16.24 -0.44 5.55
CA ALA A 202 -15.54 -1.52 6.26
C ALA A 202 -14.94 -2.55 5.28
N ILE A 203 -15.61 -2.78 4.14
CA ILE A 203 -15.07 -3.56 3.03
C ILE A 203 -15.28 -2.79 1.73
N LYS A 204 -14.21 -2.57 0.96
CA LYS A 204 -14.27 -2.01 -0.39
C LYS A 204 -13.63 -2.96 -1.40
N CYS A 205 -14.38 -3.34 -2.43
CA CYS A 205 -13.92 -4.25 -3.48
C CYS A 205 -14.19 -3.65 -4.87
N ILE A 206 -13.16 -3.59 -5.72
CA ILE A 206 -13.27 -3.12 -7.12
C ILE A 206 -13.69 -4.27 -8.06
N GLY A 207 -13.44 -5.53 -7.64
CA GLY A 207 -13.77 -6.74 -8.39
C GLY A 207 -14.92 -7.53 -7.79
N THR A 208 -15.05 -8.81 -8.16
CA THR A 208 -16.08 -9.66 -7.57
C THR A 208 -15.75 -9.98 -6.12
N PHE A 209 -16.70 -9.70 -5.23
CA PHE A 209 -16.60 -10.05 -3.83
C PHE A 209 -17.32 -11.39 -3.57
N TYR A 210 -16.54 -12.46 -3.42
CA TYR A 210 -17.00 -13.81 -3.08
C TYR A 210 -16.76 -14.08 -1.59
N GLY A 211 -17.38 -13.33 -0.68
CA GLY A 211 -16.91 -13.44 0.70
C GLY A 211 -17.77 -12.81 1.77
N LEU A 212 -18.77 -13.55 2.24
CA LEU A 212 -19.00 -13.73 3.67
C LEU A 212 -19.62 -15.13 3.79
N GLY A 213 -19.04 -15.99 4.61
CA GLY A 213 -19.69 -17.26 4.97
C GLY A 213 -20.93 -17.01 5.82
N ASP A 214 -21.79 -18.02 5.98
CA ASP A 214 -23.05 -17.88 6.73
C ASP A 214 -22.83 -17.48 8.22
N ALA A 215 -21.62 -17.71 8.75
CA ALA A 215 -21.22 -17.34 10.10
C ALA A 215 -20.48 -15.99 10.21
N ALA A 216 -20.28 -15.29 9.10
CA ALA A 216 -19.50 -14.06 9.12
C ALA A 216 -20.35 -12.87 9.56
N LEU A 217 -19.71 -11.92 10.25
CA LEU A 217 -20.31 -10.72 10.80
C LEU A 217 -19.44 -9.54 10.38
N ILE A 218 -20.07 -8.55 9.75
CA ILE A 218 -19.51 -7.21 9.58
C ILE A 218 -20.29 -6.29 10.48
N ASP A 219 -19.60 -5.72 11.45
CA ASP A 219 -20.11 -4.70 12.37
C ASP A 219 -19.05 -3.62 12.49
N SER A 220 -19.43 -2.47 13.02
CA SER A 220 -18.51 -1.42 13.36
C SER A 220 -18.01 -1.55 14.79
N TYR A 221 -16.80 -1.05 15.00
CA TYR A 221 -16.12 -1.08 16.27
C TYR A 221 -15.57 0.32 16.54
N ASP A 222 -15.99 0.91 17.66
CA ASP A 222 -15.42 2.14 18.17
C ASP A 222 -14.43 1.81 19.29
N SER A 223 -13.13 1.95 18.99
CA SER A 223 -12.05 1.67 19.94
C SER A 223 -12.03 2.62 21.15
N ARG A 224 -12.80 3.72 21.12
CA ARG A 224 -12.96 4.63 22.26
C ARG A 224 -13.79 4.02 23.39
N ASN A 225 -14.61 3.01 23.08
CA ASN A 225 -15.53 2.39 24.04
C ASN A 225 -14.97 1.09 24.68
N GLY A 226 -13.68 0.80 24.45
CA GLY A 226 -12.98 -0.32 25.09
C GLY A 226 -12.96 -1.58 24.23
N LEU A 227 -13.00 -2.76 24.87
CA LEU A 227 -12.98 -4.05 24.16
C LEU A 227 -14.18 -4.18 23.22
N TYR A 228 -14.01 -4.97 22.15
CA TYR A 228 -15.09 -5.26 21.23
C TYR A 228 -16.33 -5.79 21.97
N HIS A 229 -17.44 -5.09 21.78
CA HIS A 229 -18.75 -5.40 22.35
C HIS A 229 -19.78 -5.39 21.23
N PHE A 230 -20.50 -6.49 21.07
CA PHE A 230 -21.51 -6.61 20.03
C PHE A 230 -22.82 -5.96 20.50
N ALA A 231 -23.00 -4.68 20.15
CA ALA A 231 -24.18 -3.91 20.54
C ALA A 231 -25.33 -4.05 19.54
N ALA A 232 -25.05 -4.49 18.31
CA ALA A 232 -25.94 -4.38 17.16
C ALA A 232 -27.29 -5.11 17.26
N ASN A 233 -27.43 -6.03 18.23
CA ASN A 233 -28.68 -6.75 18.50
C ASN A 233 -29.53 -6.15 19.63
N ASN A 234 -29.05 -5.09 20.30
CA ASN A 234 -29.72 -4.48 21.45
C ASN A 234 -29.85 -2.95 21.28
N PRO A 235 -31.01 -2.45 20.81
CA PRO A 235 -31.26 -1.02 20.66
C PRO A 235 -31.20 -0.19 21.96
N LEU A 236 -31.23 -0.85 23.12
CA LEU A 236 -31.11 -0.20 24.43
C LEU A 236 -29.65 -0.13 24.92
N ASP A 237 -28.71 -0.69 24.16
CA ASP A 237 -27.30 -0.64 24.51
C ASP A 237 -26.76 0.79 24.35
N PRO A 238 -26.04 1.34 25.34
CA PRO A 238 -25.45 2.68 25.25
C PRO A 238 -24.54 2.88 24.04
N VAL A 239 -23.91 1.81 23.53
CA VAL A 239 -23.04 1.84 22.34
C VAL A 239 -23.73 1.29 21.09
N TYR A 240 -25.06 1.11 21.09
CA TYR A 240 -25.83 0.70 19.92
C TYR A 240 -25.64 1.62 18.70
N GLY A 241 -25.43 2.92 18.96
CA GLY A 241 -25.13 3.90 17.92
C GLY A 241 -23.85 3.60 17.13
N ASP A 242 -22.93 2.86 17.74
CA ASP A 242 -21.64 2.54 17.15
C ASP A 242 -21.72 1.36 16.18
N SER A 243 -22.81 0.58 16.17
CA SER A 243 -23.03 -0.58 15.28
C SER A 243 -23.71 -0.20 13.96
N ARG A 244 -23.23 0.87 13.30
CA ARG A 244 -23.81 1.44 12.06
C ARG A 244 -22.82 1.72 10.93
N SER A 245 -21.53 1.42 11.12
CA SER A 245 -20.46 1.74 10.16
C SER A 245 -19.83 0.48 9.52
N GLY A 246 -20.53 -0.65 9.53
CA GLY A 246 -20.15 -1.87 8.82
C GLY A 246 -20.38 -1.82 7.31
N ASN A 247 -20.21 -0.66 6.66
CA ASN A 247 -20.57 -0.46 5.26
C ASN A 247 -19.74 -1.36 4.32
N VAL A 248 -20.36 -1.86 3.26
CA VAL A 248 -19.72 -2.70 2.23
C VAL A 248 -19.94 -2.09 0.86
N GLU A 249 -18.85 -1.70 0.20
CA GLU A 249 -18.85 -1.14 -1.15
C GLU A 249 -18.25 -2.11 -2.16
N ILE A 250 -19.05 -2.46 -3.17
CA ILE A 250 -18.64 -3.40 -4.22
C ILE A 250 -18.87 -2.74 -5.58
N ASP A 251 -17.79 -2.43 -6.29
CA ASP A 251 -17.83 -1.79 -7.62
C ASP A 251 -18.10 -2.82 -8.74
N THR A 252 -19.00 -3.77 -8.50
CA THR A 252 -19.44 -4.75 -9.50
C THR A 252 -20.94 -5.00 -9.44
N ALA A 253 -21.46 -5.60 -10.52
CA ALA A 253 -22.88 -5.87 -10.68
C ALA A 253 -23.41 -7.01 -9.78
N VAL A 254 -22.55 -7.73 -9.04
CA VAL A 254 -22.99 -8.84 -8.18
C VAL A 254 -22.18 -8.87 -6.89
N ALA A 255 -22.87 -8.74 -5.75
CA ALA A 255 -22.32 -8.89 -4.41
C ALA A 255 -22.84 -10.19 -3.77
N THR A 256 -21.96 -11.15 -3.42
CA THR A 256 -22.38 -12.35 -2.67
C THR A 256 -22.03 -12.21 -1.20
N ILE A 257 -23.03 -11.94 -0.36
CA ILE A 257 -22.88 -11.69 1.07
C ILE A 257 -23.78 -12.68 1.80
N ARG A 258 -23.23 -13.69 2.49
CA ARG A 258 -24.05 -14.67 3.24
C ARG A 258 -24.07 -14.47 4.75
N GLY A 259 -23.21 -13.59 5.26
CA GLY A 259 -23.15 -13.20 6.67
C GLY A 259 -24.03 -12.00 7.00
N TRP A 260 -23.95 -11.55 8.25
CA TRP A 260 -24.65 -10.36 8.76
C TRP A 260 -23.83 -9.11 8.50
N VAL A 261 -24.49 -8.04 8.07
CA VAL A 261 -23.87 -6.72 7.85
C VAL A 261 -24.66 -5.68 8.63
N TYR A 262 -24.00 -5.04 9.59
CA TYR A 262 -24.53 -3.95 10.41
C TYR A 262 -23.99 -2.62 9.86
N GLY A 263 -24.51 -2.28 8.68
CA GLY A 263 -24.14 -1.13 7.86
C GLY A 263 -24.81 -1.21 6.48
N ASP A 264 -24.50 -0.27 5.61
CA ASP A 264 -25.06 -0.21 4.27
C ASP A 264 -24.26 -1.07 3.27
N VAL A 265 -24.97 -1.73 2.35
CA VAL A 265 -24.35 -2.42 1.22
C VAL A 265 -24.61 -1.63 -0.06
N ALA A 266 -23.55 -1.12 -0.68
CA ALA A 266 -23.61 -0.41 -1.95
C ALA A 266 -22.98 -1.25 -3.07
N THR A 267 -23.67 -1.32 -4.21
CA THR A 267 -23.19 -1.95 -5.44
C THR A 267 -23.27 -0.99 -6.61
N ASN A 268 -22.42 -1.16 -7.63
CA ASN A 268 -22.49 -0.37 -8.87
C ASN A 268 -23.59 -0.88 -9.81
N GLY A 269 -24.85 -0.60 -9.45
CA GLY A 269 -26.04 -1.01 -10.23
C GLY A 269 -26.33 -2.51 -10.20
N GLY A 270 -25.75 -3.23 -9.24
CA GLY A 270 -25.74 -4.68 -9.14
C GLY A 270 -26.80 -5.29 -8.22
N SER A 271 -26.87 -6.61 -8.21
CA SER A 271 -27.71 -7.39 -7.29
C SER A 271 -26.92 -7.90 -6.09
N ILE A 272 -27.55 -7.90 -4.92
CA ILE A 272 -27.03 -8.56 -3.70
C ILE A 272 -27.60 -9.97 -3.66
N ILE A 273 -26.72 -10.97 -3.65
CA ILE A 273 -27.08 -12.39 -3.63
C ILE A 273 -26.76 -12.95 -2.22
N ARG A 274 -27.83 -13.29 -1.50
CA ARG A 274 -27.90 -14.10 -0.28
C ARG A 274 -27.66 -13.44 1.10
N SER A 275 -28.18 -12.24 1.37
CA SER A 275 -28.31 -11.74 2.76
C SER A 275 -29.52 -12.36 3.46
N THR A 276 -29.33 -12.91 4.67
CA THR A 276 -30.42 -13.47 5.49
C THR A 276 -31.20 -12.40 6.26
N VAL A 277 -30.62 -11.22 6.53
CA VAL A 277 -31.32 -10.02 7.01
C VAL A 277 -30.46 -8.79 6.66
N LEU A 278 -31.05 -7.80 5.97
CA LEU A 278 -30.55 -6.42 5.92
C LEU A 278 -31.35 -5.61 6.95
N LEU A 279 -30.76 -5.24 8.09
CA LEU A 279 -31.35 -4.23 8.97
C LEU A 279 -30.99 -2.83 8.44
N ALA A 280 -31.44 -2.52 7.23
CA ALA A 280 -31.44 -1.14 6.76
C ALA A 280 -32.60 -0.43 7.46
N GLU A 281 -32.32 0.71 8.12
CA GLU A 281 -33.37 1.63 8.49
C GLU A 281 -34.03 2.11 7.18
N GLU A 282 -35.25 1.64 6.93
CA GLU A 282 -36.01 1.89 5.71
C GLU A 282 -36.30 3.39 5.61
N SER A 283 -35.41 4.15 4.96
CA SER A 283 -35.72 5.53 4.59
C SER A 283 -36.99 5.52 3.74
N SER A 284 -38.00 6.28 4.18
CA SER A 284 -39.43 6.15 3.88
C SER A 284 -39.88 6.39 2.42
N LEU A 285 -39.01 6.25 1.43
CA LEU A 285 -39.29 6.47 0.01
C LEU A 285 -39.22 5.18 -0.82
N THR A 286 -38.43 4.18 -0.41
CA THR A 286 -38.32 2.90 -1.12
C THR A 286 -39.49 1.97 -0.85
N SER A 287 -40.05 1.96 0.37
CA SER A 287 -41.19 1.11 0.73
C SER A 287 -42.48 1.52 0.01
N ALA A 288 -42.73 2.83 -0.18
CA ALA A 288 -43.91 3.31 -0.90
C ALA A 288 -43.85 2.98 -2.41
N VAL A 289 -42.67 3.09 -3.02
CA VAL A 289 -42.46 2.78 -4.45
C VAL A 289 -42.47 1.27 -4.70
N ALA A 290 -41.90 0.47 -3.78
CA ALA A 290 -41.93 -0.99 -3.86
C ALA A 290 -43.33 -1.57 -3.64
N TYR A 291 -44.10 -1.03 -2.69
CA TYR A 291 -45.48 -1.43 -2.44
C TYR A 291 -46.40 -1.10 -3.63
N HIS A 292 -46.29 0.11 -4.19
CA HIS A 292 -47.10 0.49 -5.36
C HIS A 292 -46.69 -0.27 -6.63
N ARG A 293 -45.40 -0.49 -6.91
CA ARG A 293 -44.96 -1.29 -8.08
C ARG A 293 -45.48 -2.72 -8.04
N ARG A 294 -45.59 -3.34 -6.85
CA ARG A 294 -46.19 -4.68 -6.70
C ARG A 294 -47.68 -4.69 -7.06
N LYS A 295 -48.44 -3.69 -6.61
CA LYS A 295 -49.89 -3.60 -6.87
C LYS A 295 -50.22 -3.24 -8.33
N TYR A 296 -49.42 -2.38 -8.96
CA TYR A 296 -49.59 -2.03 -10.39
C TYR A 296 -49.26 -3.20 -11.33
N ARG A 297 -48.27 -4.04 -10.98
CA ARG A 297 -47.98 -5.29 -11.73
C ARG A 297 -49.13 -6.29 -11.68
N GLN A 298 -49.89 -6.34 -10.59
CA GLN A 298 -51.03 -7.25 -10.44
C GLN A 298 -52.26 -6.81 -11.27
N HIS A 299 -52.34 -5.54 -11.67
CA HIS A 299 -53.50 -4.99 -12.40
C HIS A 299 -53.17 -4.47 -13.81
N HIS A 300 -51.96 -4.74 -14.34
CA HIS A 300 -51.53 -4.37 -15.70
C HIS A 300 -51.74 -2.88 -16.08
N ALA A 301 -51.70 -1.97 -15.11
CA ALA A 301 -51.85 -0.54 -15.37
C ALA A 301 -50.48 0.17 -15.41
N ALA A 302 -50.29 1.05 -16.40
CA ALA A 302 -49.10 1.87 -16.56
C ALA A 302 -49.31 3.28 -16.00
N GLY A 303 -48.31 3.81 -15.28
CA GLY A 303 -48.28 5.17 -14.78
C GLY A 303 -46.84 5.69 -14.75
N SER A 304 -46.67 6.99 -14.97
CA SER A 304 -45.35 7.63 -14.98
C SER A 304 -45.17 8.50 -13.73
N TRP A 305 -43.95 8.46 -13.18
CA TRP A 305 -43.52 9.32 -12.08
C TRP A 305 -42.49 10.29 -12.59
N GLN A 306 -42.69 11.59 -12.33
CA GLN A 306 -41.71 12.61 -12.67
C GLN A 306 -41.44 13.48 -11.44
N ARG A 307 -40.16 13.59 -11.08
CA ARG A 307 -39.69 14.40 -9.96
C ARG A 307 -39.36 15.80 -10.48
N ARG A 308 -40.02 16.83 -9.94
CA ARG A 308 -39.58 18.23 -10.01
C ARG A 308 -39.61 18.79 -8.59
N GLN A 309 -38.48 19.08 -7.99
CA GLN A 309 -38.51 19.70 -6.66
C GLN A 309 -39.19 21.09 -6.74
N PRO A 310 -40.02 21.50 -5.76
CA PRO A 310 -40.37 20.81 -4.50
C PRO A 310 -41.69 20.01 -4.50
N HIS A 311 -42.28 19.65 -5.66
CA HIS A 311 -43.60 19.01 -5.74
C HIS A 311 -43.63 17.70 -6.54
N PHE A 312 -44.44 16.73 -6.09
CA PHE A 312 -44.64 15.46 -6.79
C PHE A 312 -45.99 15.48 -7.54
N LEU A 313 -45.94 15.25 -8.85
CA LEU A 313 -47.13 15.12 -9.69
C LEU A 313 -47.30 13.66 -10.08
N PHE A 314 -48.48 13.10 -9.81
CA PHE A 314 -48.84 11.73 -10.17
C PHE A 314 -50.02 11.72 -11.12
N ALA A 315 -49.87 11.10 -12.29
CA ALA A 315 -50.91 11.00 -13.31
C ALA A 315 -51.33 9.54 -13.49
N LEU A 316 -52.64 9.27 -13.34
CA LEU A 316 -53.25 7.96 -13.52
C LEU A 316 -53.78 7.81 -14.95
N GLY A 317 -53.63 6.61 -15.52
CA GLY A 317 -54.22 6.24 -16.81
C GLY A 317 -55.75 6.15 -16.79
N SER A 318 -56.34 6.04 -17.98
CA SER A 318 -57.75 6.36 -18.32
C SER A 318 -58.85 5.44 -17.78
N ASP A 319 -58.56 4.46 -16.91
CA ASP A 319 -59.60 3.54 -16.43
C ASP A 319 -60.33 4.05 -15.18
N ARG A 320 -61.55 4.56 -15.38
CA ARG A 320 -62.38 5.22 -14.36
C ARG A 320 -62.71 4.31 -13.16
N LYS A 321 -62.95 3.00 -13.40
CA LYS A 321 -63.35 2.08 -12.31
C LYS A 321 -62.19 1.73 -11.38
N LEU A 322 -60.97 1.65 -11.92
CA LEU A 322 -59.75 1.39 -11.15
C LEU A 322 -59.33 2.62 -10.33
N ASN A 323 -59.52 3.82 -10.89
CA ASN A 323 -59.18 5.08 -10.24
C ASN A 323 -60.05 5.40 -9.02
N ASP A 324 -61.33 5.00 -9.03
CA ASP A 324 -62.23 5.21 -7.88
C ASP A 324 -61.93 4.25 -6.72
N GLN A 325 -61.51 3.01 -7.00
CA GLN A 325 -61.05 2.07 -5.96
C GLN A 325 -59.74 2.50 -5.30
N LEU A 326 -58.80 3.04 -6.08
CA LEU A 326 -57.53 3.57 -5.56
C LEU A 326 -57.72 4.86 -4.75
N CYS A 327 -58.68 5.72 -5.12
CA CYS A 327 -59.04 6.91 -4.34
C CYS A 327 -59.74 6.59 -3.01
N TRP A 328 -60.45 5.47 -2.90
CA TRP A 328 -61.08 5.07 -1.64
C TRP A 328 -60.02 4.67 -0.58
N HIS A 329 -58.90 4.07 -1.01
CA HIS A 329 -57.78 3.73 -0.12
C HIS A 329 -56.90 4.92 0.28
N SER A 330 -56.79 5.98 -0.54
CA SER A 330 -56.01 7.17 -0.16
C SER A 330 -56.66 8.00 0.96
N LYS A 331 -57.98 7.86 1.17
CA LYS A 331 -58.67 8.48 2.32
C LYS A 331 -58.21 7.93 3.67
N ASN A 332 -57.73 6.68 3.73
CA ASN A 332 -57.20 6.08 4.96
C ASN A 332 -55.76 6.54 5.29
N LEU A 333 -55.01 7.06 4.30
CA LEU A 333 -53.68 7.65 4.50
C LEU A 333 -53.74 9.09 5.07
N ARG A 334 -54.90 9.77 5.03
CA ARG A 334 -55.09 11.10 5.65
C ARG A 334 -55.07 11.11 7.18
N ARG A 335 -54.98 9.94 7.83
CA ARG A 335 -54.87 9.82 9.29
C ARG A 335 -53.41 9.79 9.79
N ASP A 336 -52.43 9.85 8.89
CA ASP A 336 -51.02 10.02 9.27
C ASP A 336 -50.72 11.53 9.46
N PRO A 337 -50.25 11.98 10.64
CA PRO A 337 -49.94 13.39 10.90
C PRO A 337 -48.83 13.97 9.99
N ARG A 338 -48.12 13.13 9.22
CA ARG A 338 -47.08 13.57 8.28
C ARG A 338 -47.58 13.94 6.88
N HIS A 339 -48.87 13.80 6.57
CA HIS A 339 -49.44 14.08 5.24
C HIS A 339 -50.72 14.91 5.31
N GLN A 340 -50.62 16.20 5.67
CA GLN A 340 -51.79 17.09 5.80
C GLN A 340 -52.21 17.85 4.52
N GLN A 341 -51.52 17.75 3.38
CA GLN A 341 -51.94 18.44 2.15
C GLN A 341 -51.87 17.54 0.91
N CYS A 342 -52.94 16.80 0.65
CA CYS A 342 -53.19 16.16 -0.65
C CYS A 342 -54.40 16.83 -1.32
N GLU A 343 -54.15 17.69 -2.30
CA GLU A 343 -55.18 18.26 -3.19
C GLU A 343 -55.37 17.43 -4.46
N ARG A 344 -56.63 17.24 -4.85
CA ARG A 344 -57.02 16.49 -6.06
C ARG A 344 -57.27 17.49 -7.18
N ILE A 345 -56.40 17.53 -8.18
CA ILE A 345 -56.60 18.36 -9.38
C ILE A 345 -57.36 17.50 -10.40
N HIS A 346 -58.61 17.87 -10.69
CA HIS A 346 -59.40 17.25 -11.77
C HIS A 346 -59.05 17.88 -13.12
N ARG A 347 -58.95 17.08 -14.19
CA ARG A 347 -59.08 17.56 -15.57
C ARG A 347 -60.51 17.33 -16.05
N TYR A 348 -61.08 18.32 -16.73
CA TYR A 348 -62.29 18.19 -17.54
C TYR A 348 -62.07 17.26 -18.71
#